data_AF-A0A524DEX2-F1
#
_entry.id   AF-A0A524DEX2-F1
#
_cell.length_a   1.000
_cell.length_b   1.000
_cell.length_c   1.000
_cell.angle_alpha   90.00
_cell.angle_beta   90.00
_cell.angle_gamma   90.00
#
_symmetry.space_group_name_H-M   'P 1'
#
loop_
_entity.id
_entity.type
_entity.pdbx_description
1 polymer ?
#
loop_
_entity_poly.entity_id
_entity_poly.type
_entity_poly.pdbx_seq_one_letter_code
_entity_poly.pdbx_strand_id
1 'polypeptide(L)'
;MISISNLYKALSNKSESFSHKLIKQSIYEQVLERNRSVKKGSIEKNFKTRIADIFFKLKDGKEVVVEIQHSGISHKEIKDRTLQYNQLG
;
A
#
# COMPACT_ATOMS: atom_id res chain seq x y z
N MET A 1 -9.86 8.70 14.82
CA MET A 1 -9.61 7.90 16.04
C MET A 1 -9.63 6.44 15.60
N ILE A 2 -8.49 5.75 15.61
CA ILE A 2 -8.41 4.36 15.10
C ILE A 2 -9.12 3.44 16.10
N SER A 3 -10.11 2.67 15.63
CA SER A 3 -10.80 1.69 16.47
C SER A 3 -9.83 0.57 16.89
N ILE A 4 -9.82 0.25 18.18
CA ILE A 4 -8.99 -0.81 18.79
C ILE A 4 -9.22 -2.16 18.09
N SER A 5 -10.42 -2.43 17.59
CA SER A 5 -10.75 -3.65 16.84
C SER A 5 -9.98 -3.79 15.51
N ASN A 6 -9.68 -2.68 14.83
CA ASN A 6 -8.88 -2.69 13.61
C ASN A 6 -7.39 -2.94 13.90
N LEU A 7 -6.91 -2.48 15.05
CA LEU A 7 -5.55 -2.73 15.53
C LEU A 7 -5.31 -4.23 15.75
N TYR A 8 -6.28 -4.93 16.35
CA TYR A 8 -6.19 -6.37 16.60
C TYR A 8 -6.15 -7.22 15.33
N LYS A 9 -6.84 -6.80 14.26
CA LYS A 9 -6.83 -7.51 12.97
C LYS A 9 -5.47 -7.40 12.25
N ALA A 10 -4.74 -6.30 12.47
CA ALA A 10 -3.36 -6.15 11.99
C ALA A 10 -2.38 -7.10 12.73
N LEU A 11 -2.68 -7.58 13.94
CA LEU A 11 -1.75 -8.37 14.75
C LEU A 11 -1.51 -9.82 14.26
N SER A 12 -2.31 -10.37 13.35
CA SER A 12 -2.30 -11.84 13.12
C SER A 12 -1.23 -12.38 12.15
N ASN A 13 -0.50 -11.54 11.41
CA ASN A 13 0.52 -11.99 10.45
C ASN A 13 1.95 -11.83 11.00
N LYS A 14 2.67 -12.94 11.21
CA LYS A 14 4.05 -12.97 11.77
C LYS A 14 5.16 -12.55 10.80
N SER A 15 4.89 -12.50 9.49
CA SER A 15 5.88 -12.17 8.46
C SER A 15 6.21 -10.67 8.35
N GLU A 16 5.44 -9.81 9.02
CA GLU A 16 5.52 -8.36 8.89
C GLU A 16 5.54 -7.66 10.26
N SER A 17 6.45 -6.69 10.42
CA SER A 17 6.59 -5.93 11.66
C SER A 17 5.37 -5.05 11.96
N PHE A 18 5.11 -4.83 13.25
CA PHE A 18 4.03 -3.95 13.71
C PHE A 18 4.15 -2.54 13.13
N SER A 19 5.37 -1.99 13.09
CA SER A 19 5.64 -0.67 12.51
C SER A 19 5.27 -0.62 11.02
N HIS A 20 5.52 -1.68 10.26
CA HIS A 20 5.15 -1.71 8.84
C HIS A 20 3.63 -1.57 8.65
N LYS A 21 2.86 -2.31 9.44
CA LYS A 21 1.39 -2.26 9.41
C LYS A 21 0.85 -0.90 9.79
N LEU A 22 1.42 -0.28 10.82
CA LEU A 22 1.02 1.06 11.23
C LEU A 22 1.32 2.10 10.15
N ILE A 23 2.48 2.01 9.48
CA ILE A 23 2.82 2.93 8.39
C ILE A 23 1.84 2.75 7.23
N LYS A 24 1.53 1.50 6.83
CA LYS A 24 0.53 1.20 5.80
C LYS A 24 -0.82 1.86 6.10
N GLN A 25 -1.32 1.60 7.30
CA GLN A 25 -2.62 2.13 7.74
C GLN A 25 -2.60 3.66 7.79
N SER A 26 -1.54 4.26 8.34
CA SER A 26 -1.44 5.70 8.48
C SER A 26 -1.40 6.43 7.13
N ILE A 27 -0.61 5.92 6.17
CA ILE A 27 -0.57 6.49 4.82
C ILE A 27 -1.93 6.34 4.14
N TYR A 28 -2.55 5.16 4.23
CA TYR A 28 -3.86 4.89 3.63
C TYR A 28 -4.94 5.86 4.13
N GLU A 29 -5.08 5.99 5.45
CA GLU A 29 -6.06 6.88 6.08
C GLU A 29 -5.80 8.34 5.73
N GLN A 30 -4.56 8.82 5.90
CA GLN A 30 -4.22 10.22 5.63
C GLN A 30 -4.44 10.61 4.18
N VAL A 31 -4.10 9.73 3.23
CA VAL A 31 -4.30 10.00 1.80
C VAL A 31 -5.80 10.00 1.46
N LEU A 32 -6.59 9.05 1.96
CA LEU A 32 -8.03 9.03 1.71
C LEU A 32 -8.76 10.22 2.31
N GLU A 33 -8.41 10.63 3.53
CA GLU A 33 -9.05 11.75 4.22
C GLU A 33 -8.72 13.09 3.54
N ARG A 34 -7.50 13.24 3.01
CA ARG A 34 -6.98 14.56 2.59
C ARG A 34 -6.94 14.74 1.07
N ASN A 35 -6.86 13.66 0.29
CA ASN A 35 -6.69 13.76 -1.15
C ASN A 35 -8.00 13.50 -1.90
N ARG A 36 -8.70 14.59 -2.23
CA ARG A 36 -9.96 14.55 -3.00
C ARG A 36 -9.81 14.00 -4.42
N SER A 37 -8.59 13.84 -4.94
CA SER A 37 -8.34 13.24 -6.25
C SER A 37 -8.40 11.71 -6.23
N VAL A 38 -8.39 11.09 -5.05
CA VAL A 38 -8.52 9.63 -4.91
C VAL A 38 -9.98 9.22 -5.12
N LYS A 39 -10.20 8.21 -5.97
CA LYS A 39 -11.50 7.58 -6.20
C LYS A 39 -11.70 6.34 -5.32
N LYS A 40 -10.65 5.53 -5.17
CA LYS A 40 -10.63 4.35 -4.30
C LYS A 40 -9.22 4.05 -3.84
N GLY A 41 -9.07 3.37 -2.71
CA GLY A 41 -7.80 2.81 -2.27
C GLY A 41 -7.98 1.40 -1.69
N SER A 42 -6.86 0.71 -1.50
CA SER A 42 -6.79 -0.57 -0.79
C SER A 42 -5.41 -0.78 -0.18
N ILE A 43 -5.38 -1.42 0.99
CA ILE A 43 -4.16 -1.95 1.61
C ILE A 43 -3.98 -3.40 1.11
N GLU A 44 -2.74 -3.83 0.87
CA GLU A 44 -2.40 -5.19 0.42
C GLU A 44 -3.11 -5.60 -0.88
N LYS A 45 -3.02 -4.74 -1.90
CA LYS A 45 -3.62 -5.01 -3.21
C LYS A 45 -2.87 -6.16 -3.88
N ASN A 46 -3.58 -7.24 -4.17
CA ASN A 46 -3.05 -8.35 -4.95
C ASN A 46 -3.02 -8.01 -6.45
N PHE A 47 -1.81 -8.08 -7.03
CA PHE A 47 -1.43 -8.00 -8.44
C PHE A 47 -0.92 -9.38 -8.91
N LYS A 48 -1.75 -10.41 -8.81
CA LYS A 48 -1.46 -11.81 -9.16
C LYS A 48 -0.27 -12.39 -8.37
N THR A 49 0.94 -12.22 -8.87
CA THR A 49 2.18 -12.73 -8.27
C THR A 49 2.79 -11.78 -7.25
N ARG A 50 2.19 -10.60 -7.06
CA ARG A 50 2.73 -9.55 -6.21
C ARG A 50 1.64 -8.92 -5.35
N ILE A 51 1.99 -8.52 -4.13
CA ILE A 51 1.10 -7.76 -3.25
C ILE A 51 1.75 -6.40 -3.04
N ALA A 52 1.03 -5.35 -3.39
CA ALA A 52 1.43 -3.98 -3.10
C ALA A 52 0.95 -3.57 -1.71
N ASP A 53 1.78 -2.85 -0.96
CA ASP A 53 1.43 -2.43 0.40
C ASP A 53 0.19 -1.52 0.41
N ILE A 54 0.14 -0.54 -0.49
CA ILE A 54 -1.00 0.36 -0.66
C ILE A 54 -1.21 0.66 -2.14
N PHE A 55 -2.47 0.72 -2.55
CA PHE A 55 -2.89 1.09 -3.89
C PHE A 55 -3.95 2.19 -3.84
N PHE A 56 -3.85 3.15 -4.75
CA PHE A 56 -4.87 4.16 -4.99
C PHE A 56 -5.21 4.24 -6.48
N LYS A 57 -6.50 4.34 -6.79
CA LYS A 57 -6.97 4.76 -8.11
C LYS A 57 -7.48 6.20 -8.01
N LEU A 58 -6.94 7.07 -8.83
CA LEU A 58 -7.34 8.47 -8.91
C LEU A 58 -8.59 8.65 -9.79
N LYS A 59 -9.24 9.80 -9.67
CA LYS A 59 -10.44 10.15 -10.43
C LYS A 59 -10.18 10.25 -11.94
N ASP A 60 -8.97 10.62 -12.33
CA ASP A 60 -8.53 10.67 -13.74
C ASP A 60 -8.13 9.29 -14.30
N GLY A 61 -8.30 8.23 -13.51
CA GLY A 61 -8.01 6.86 -13.91
C GLY A 61 -6.58 6.41 -13.65
N LYS A 62 -5.67 7.32 -13.26
CA LYS A 62 -4.29 6.95 -12.90
C LYS A 62 -4.25 6.07 -11.66
N GLU A 63 -3.25 5.21 -11.60
CA GLU A 63 -3.05 4.26 -10.53
C GLU A 63 -1.71 4.52 -9.85
N VAL A 64 -1.72 4.50 -8.53
CA VAL A 64 -0.56 4.78 -7.68
C VAL A 64 -0.38 3.62 -6.73
N VAL A 65 0.81 3.04 -6.76
CA VAL A 65 1.24 2.00 -5.82
C VAL A 65 2.26 2.60 -4.86
N VAL A 66 2.11 2.31 -3.57
CA VAL A 66 3.07 2.68 -2.52
C VAL A 66 3.65 1.40 -1.94
N GLU A 67 4.97 1.36 -1.83
CA GLU A 67 5.74 0.29 -1.21
C GLU A 67 6.50 0.88 -0.02
N ILE A 68 6.45 0.23 1.13
CA ILE A 68 7.20 0.63 2.31
C ILE A 68 8.35 -0.37 2.46
N GLN A 69 9.57 0.14 2.62
CA GLN A 69 10.77 -0.68 2.71
C GLN A 69 11.43 -0.49 4.08
N HIS A 70 11.88 -1.59 4.70
CA HIS A 70 12.70 -1.56 5.92
C HIS A 70 14.19 -1.39 5.64
N SER A 71 14.61 -1.56 4.39
CA SER A 71 15.99 -1.46 3.94
C SER A 71 16.09 -0.67 2.65
N GLY A 72 17.31 -0.31 2.27
CA GLY A 72 17.57 0.24 0.95
C GLY A 72 17.07 -0.70 -0.15
N ILE A 73 16.51 -0.10 -1.20
CA ILE A 73 16.07 -0.77 -2.42
C ILE A 73 16.86 -0.18 -3.58
N SER A 74 17.35 -1.02 -4.49
CA SER A 74 18.11 -0.53 -5.64
C SER A 74 17.20 0.11 -6.68
N HIS A 75 17.74 1.04 -7.48
CA HIS A 75 17.01 1.63 -8.61
C HIS A 75 16.51 0.56 -9.59
N LYS A 76 17.29 -0.52 -9.78
CA LYS A 76 16.90 -1.63 -10.64
C LYS A 76 15.64 -2.32 -10.11
N GLU A 77 15.62 -2.63 -8.82
CA GLU A 77 14.44 -3.23 -8.18
C GLU A 77 13.23 -2.31 -8.25
N ILE A 78 13.37 -1.01 -7.99
CA ILE A 78 12.26 -0.05 -8.14
C ILE A 78 11.67 -0.16 -9.56
N LYS A 79 12.52 -0.15 -10.59
CA LYS A 79 12.09 -0.22 -11.98
C LYS A 79 11.38 -1.54 -12.30
N ASP A 80 11.94 -2.66 -11.85
CA ASP A 80 11.35 -3.98 -12.07
C ASP A 80 9.98 -4.10 -11.40
N ARG A 81 9.83 -3.58 -10.17
CA ARG A 81 8.55 -3.54 -9.45
C ARG A 81 7.52 -2.70 -10.20
N THR A 82 7.89 -1.51 -10.66
CA THR A 82 7.00 -0.62 -11.42
C THR A 82 6.52 -1.29 -12.71
N LEU A 83 7.42 -1.97 -13.44
CA LEU A 83 7.06 -2.68 -14.66
C LEU A 83 6.07 -3.83 -14.38
N GLN A 84 6.29 -4.59 -13.30
CA GLN A 84 5.37 -5.65 -12.91
C GLN A 84 3.96 -5.13 -12.61
N TYR A 85 3.84 -4.05 -11.84
CA TYR A 85 2.52 -3.46 -11.55
C TYR A 85 1.79 -3.01 -12.81
N ASN A 86 2.50 -2.33 -13.73
CA ASN A 86 1.91 -1.85 -14.97
C ASN A 86 1.47 -2.99 -15.92
N GLN A 87 2.10 -4.17 -15.84
CA GLN A 87 1.74 -5.33 -16.66
C GLN A 87 0.61 -6.17 -16.06
N LEU A 88 0.47 -6.18 -14.72
CA LEU A 88 -0.38 -7.15 -14.02
C LEU A 88 -1.82 -6.67 -13.80
N GLY A 89 -2.10 -5.37 -13.94
CA GLY A 89 -3.45 -4.78 -13.82
C GLY A 89 -3.88 -4.59 -12.38
#